data_AF-A0A957RKR9-F1
#
_entry.id   AF-A0A957RKR9-F1
#
_cell.length_a   1.000
_cell.length_b   1.000
_cell.length_c   1.000
_cell.angle_alpha   90.00
_cell.angle_beta   90.00
_cell.angle_gamma   90.00
#
_symmetry.space_group_name_H-M   'P 1'
#
loop_
_entity.id
_entity.type
_entity.pdbx_description
1 polymer ?
#
loop_
_entity_poly.entity_id
_entity_poly.type
_entity_poly.pdbx_seq_one_letter_code
_entity_poly.pdbx_strand_id
1 'polypeptide(L)' 'MITGGAGFLGINLVRHLLARGHKVVTLDIADFTYPERSQITEIKGDIRDKGAVDRAM' A
#
# COMPACT_ATOMS: atom_id res chain seq x y z
N MET A 1 2.24 4.55 -5.67
CA MET A 1 1.85 3.18 -5.28
C MET A 1 3.02 2.49 -4.59
N ILE A 2 2.77 1.74 -3.51
CA ILE A 2 3.75 0.93 -2.79
C ILE A 2 3.29 -0.53 -2.86
N THR A 3 4.17 -1.44 -3.25
CA THR A 3 3.92 -2.88 -3.20
C THR A 3 4.43 -3.45 -1.89
N GLY A 4 3.76 -4.45 -1.31
CA GLY A 4 4.19 -4.99 -0.01
C GLY A 4 3.98 -4.00 1.14
N GLY A 5 2.95 -3.15 1.03
CA GLY A 5 2.66 -2.07 1.98
C GLY A 5 2.37 -2.56 3.40
N ALA A 6 1.87 -3.78 3.57
CA ALA A 6 1.61 -4.39 4.87
C ALA A 6 2.86 -5.06 5.49
N GLY A 7 3.99 -5.11 4.77
CA GLY A 7 5.27 -5.60 5.28
C GLY A 7 6.06 -4.56 6.07
N PHE A 8 7.13 -4.99 6.75
CA PHE A 8 7.95 -4.14 7.64
C PHE A 8 8.48 -2.87 6.97
N LEU A 9 9.10 -2.98 5.78
CA LEU A 9 9.58 -1.80 5.05
C LEU A 9 8.40 -0.98 4.49
N GLY A 10 7.36 -1.66 4.01
CA GLY A 10 6.17 -1.05 3.43
C GLY A 10 5.49 -0.06 4.38
N ILE A 11 5.19 -0.48 5.61
CA ILE A 11 4.53 0.38 6.60
C ILE A 11 5.38 1.60 6.97
N ASN A 12 6.70 1.44 7.06
CA ASN A 12 7.59 2.56 7.35
C ASN A 12 7.63 3.57 6.19
N LEU A 13 7.62 3.10 4.94
CA LEU A 13 7.53 3.96 3.77
C LEU A 13 6.16 4.66 3.68
N VAL A 14 5.06 3.95 3.97
CA VAL A 14 3.70 4.52 4.04
C VAL A 14 3.68 5.71 5.01
N ARG A 15 4.14 5.51 6.25
CA ARG A 15 4.20 6.56 7.28
C ARG A 15 5.06 7.73 6.84
N HIS A 16 6.22 7.45 6.26
CA HIS A 16 7.15 8.47 5.79
C HIS A 16 6.54 9.38 4.71
N LEU A 17 5.75 8.80 3.79
CA LEU A 17 5.09 9.51 2.71
C LEU A 17 3.82 10.25 3.17
N LEU A 18 3.02 9.63 4.05
CA LEU A 18 1.87 10.29 4.68
C LEU A 18 2.30 11.54 5.47
N ALA A 19 3.39 11.45 6.23
CA ALA A 19 3.95 12.60 6.96
C ALA A 19 4.40 13.76 6.05
N ARG A 20 4.56 13.52 4.75
CA ARG A 20 4.90 14.53 3.73
C ARG A 20 3.68 15.00 2.92
N GLY A 21 2.48 14.57 3.29
CA GLY A 21 1.24 14.97 2.62
C GLY A 21 0.99 14.22 1.31
N HIS A 22 1.70 13.13 1.03
CA HIS A 22 1.42 12.32 -0.16
C HIS A 22 0.19 11.45 0.03
N LYS A 23 -0.60 11.30 -1.03
CA LYS A 23 -1.60 10.24 -1.11
C LYS A 23 -0.89 8.91 -1.36
N VAL A 24 -1.23 7.89 -0.58
CA VAL A 24 -0.58 6.59 -0.65
C VAL A 24 -1.60 5.54 -1.09
N VAL A 25 -1.20 4.74 -2.07
CA VAL A 25 -1.90 3.54 -2.52
C VAL A 25 -0.99 2.35 -2.23
N THR A 26 -1.51 1.30 -1.61
CA THR A 26 -0.78 0.04 -1.37
C THR A 26 -1.36 -1.10 -2.19
N LEU A 27 -0.50 -1.98 -2.72
CA LEU A 27 -0.87 -3.27 -3.30
C LEU A 27 -0.20 -4.39 -2.51
N ASP A 28 -0.98 -5.25 -1.87
CA ASP A 28 -0.47 -6.34 -1.03
C ASP A 28 -1.38 -7.57 -1.01
N ILE A 29 -0.77 -8.75 -0.82
CA ILE A 29 -1.45 -10.03 -0.59
C ILE A 29 -1.84 -10.15 0.89
N ALA A 30 -1.11 -9.51 1.79
CA ALA A 30 -1.44 -9.43 3.21
C ALA A 30 -2.48 -8.33 3.50
N ASP A 31 -3.22 -8.42 4.60
CA ASP A 31 -4.17 -7.37 4.99
C ASP A 31 -3.41 -6.21 5.62
N PHE A 32 -3.76 -4.98 5.25
CA PHE A 32 -3.21 -3.81 5.90
C PHE A 32 -3.96 -3.55 7.22
N THR A 33 -3.47 -4.13 8.32
CA THR A 33 -4.11 -4.07 9.64
C THR A 33 -3.60 -2.93 10.53
N TYR A 34 -2.77 -2.02 9.99
CA TYR A 34 -2.23 -0.89 10.73
C TYR A 34 -3.24 0.26 10.87
N PRO A 35 -3.13 1.12 11.92
CA PRO A 35 -4.04 2.25 12.15
C PRO A 35 -4.14 3.25 10.98
N GLU A 36 -3.10 3.33 10.14
CA GLU A 36 -3.04 4.20 8.97
C GLU A 36 -3.96 3.74 7.83
N ARG A 37 -4.63 2.59 7.95
CA ARG A 37 -5.52 2.03 6.92
C ARG A 37 -6.53 3.04 6.38
N SER A 38 -7.10 3.88 7.25
CA SER A 38 -8.08 4.91 6.87
C SER A 38 -7.49 6.11 6.12
N GLN A 39 -6.16 6.23 6.07
CA GLN A 39 -5.44 7.34 5.45
C GLN A 39 -4.88 6.99 4.06
N ILE A 40 -5.00 5.71 3.66
CA ILE A 40 -4.47 5.19 2.40
C ILE A 40 -5.57 4.55 1.57
N THR A 41 -5.29 4.32 0.29
CA THR A 41 -6.07 3.39 -0.52
C THR A 41 -5.38 2.02 -0.49
N GLU A 42 -6.00 1.05 0.16
CA GLU A 42 -5.54 -0.32 0.17
C GLU A 42 -6.13 -1.10 -1.00
N ILE A 43 -5.28 -1.76 -1.77
CA ILE A 43 -5.67 -2.70 -2.81
C ILE A 43 -5.14 -4.08 -2.43
N LYS A 44 -6.07 -5.00 -2.22
CA LYS A 44 -5.76 -6.41 -1.99
C LYS A 44 -5.47 -7.09 -3.32
N GLY A 45 -4.29 -7.65 -3.49
CA GLY A 45 -3.92 -8.33 -4.72
C GLY A 45 -2.48 -8.82 -4.75
N ASP A 46 -2.17 -9.66 -5.73
CA ASP A 46 -0.82 -10.18 -5.96
C ASP A 46 -0.09 -9.29 -6.96
N ILE A 47 1.13 -8.85 -6.61
CA ILE A 47 2.00 -8.07 -7.50
C ILE A 47 2.38 -8.83 -8.80
N ARG A 48 2.27 -10.16 -8.79
CA ARG A 48 2.51 -11.02 -9.95
C ARG A 48 1.34 -11.03 -10.94
N ASP A 49 0.15 -10.58 -10.53
CA ASP A 49 -0.98 -10.35 -11.44
C ASP A 49 -0.85 -8.97 -12.08
N LYS A 50 -0.45 -8.94 -13.35
CA LYS A 50 -0.32 -7.70 -14.12
C LYS A 50 -1.60 -6.86 -14.11
N GLY A 51 -2.78 -7.49 -14.20
CA GLY A 51 -4.04 -6.77 -14.15
C GLY A 51 -4.31 -6.12 -12.79
N ALA A 52 -3.84 -6.73 -11.69
CA ALA A 52 -3.91 -6.11 -10.37
C ALA A 52 -2.99 -4.90 -10.26
N VAL A 53 -1.78 -4.97 -10.85
CA VAL A 53 -0.86 -3.83 -10.91
C VAL A 53 -1.46 -2.67 -11.71
N ASP A 54 -2.01 -2.97 -12.89
CA ASP A 54 -2.59 -1.95 -13.77
C ASP A 54 -3.78 -1.22 -13.12
N ARG A 55 -4.59 -1.93 -12.31
CA ARG A 55 -5.69 -1.32 -11.53
C ARG A 55 -5.23 -0.48 -10.34
N ALA A 56 -3.99 -0.68 -9.89
CA ALA A 56 -3.45 -0.03 -8.69
C ALA A 56 -2.60 1.22 -8.98
N MET A 57 -2.25 1.46 -10.25
CA MET A 57 -1.59 2.68 -10.73
C MET A 57 -2.59 3.80 -11.02
#